data_AF-A0A8H8D127-F1
#
_entry.id   AF-A0A8H8D127-F1
#
_cell.length_a   1.000
_cell.length_b   1.000
_cell.length_c   1.000
_cell.angle_alpha   90.00
_cell.angle_beta   90.00
_cell.angle_gamma   90.00
#
_symmetry.space_group_name_H-M   'P 1'
#
loop_
_entity.id
_entity.type
_entity.pdbx_description
1 polymer ?
#
loop_
_entity_poly.entity_id
_entity_poly.type
_entity_poly.pdbx_seq_one_letter_code
_entity_poly.pdbx_strand_id
1 'polypeptide(L)'
;MVENLGIKQISVHRYSSVLPAYGMALEDVVDENQVPESKVWFKNGGIITNLKPKMVTLKEAARGRLHDQGFNDESIVFEEYLNMRYRGTESSLMIINPKSQVTAELPENGDNWGFGKALVQQHEQEFGFILSDRDIIVDDVRVRAISKSFQLEETQPQNVGDEKKFCFSGIFRGRAPQNAGL
;
A
#
# COMPACT_ATOMS: atom_id res chain seq x y z
N MET A 1 16.91 -14.39 27.57
CA MET A 1 17.01 -14.55 26.10
C MET A 1 17.54 -13.29 25.39
N VAL A 2 17.31 -12.07 25.90
CA VAL A 2 17.81 -10.82 25.29
C VAL A 2 19.29 -10.53 25.63
N GLU A 3 19.82 -11.11 26.70
CA GLU A 3 21.17 -10.85 27.23
C GLU A 3 22.32 -11.26 26.29
N ASN A 4 22.08 -12.15 25.32
CA ASN A 4 23.10 -12.60 24.36
C ASN A 4 23.11 -11.82 23.04
N LEU A 5 22.23 -10.83 22.84
CA LEU A 5 22.03 -10.16 21.55
C LEU A 5 22.71 -8.78 21.42
N GLY A 6 23.40 -8.28 22.46
CA GLY A 6 24.09 -6.98 22.39
C GLY A 6 23.16 -5.77 22.22
N ILE A 7 21.85 -5.94 22.44
CA ILE A 7 20.84 -4.89 22.34
C ILE A 7 21.02 -3.92 23.53
N LYS A 8 21.33 -2.65 23.25
CA LYS A 8 21.70 -1.65 24.26
C LYS A 8 20.54 -1.06 25.05
N GLN A 9 19.32 -1.07 24.51
CA GLN A 9 18.16 -0.47 25.15
C GLN A 9 16.89 -1.20 24.73
N ILE A 10 16.02 -1.48 25.71
CA ILE A 10 14.70 -2.08 25.51
C ILE A 10 13.68 -1.06 26.02
N SER A 11 12.90 -0.47 25.11
CA SER A 11 11.83 0.46 25.47
C SER A 11 10.51 -0.31 25.56
N VAL A 12 10.01 -0.52 26.78
CA VAL A 12 8.69 -1.13 27.03
C VAL A 12 7.72 -0.02 27.39
N HIS A 13 6.78 0.29 26.50
CA HIS A 13 5.77 1.31 26.76
C HIS A 13 4.69 0.75 27.69
N ARG A 14 4.19 1.55 28.65
CA ARG A 14 3.17 1.11 29.61
C ARG A 14 1.85 0.65 28.95
N TYR A 15 1.65 1.04 27.70
CA TYR A 15 0.49 0.73 26.86
C TYR A 15 0.80 -0.25 25.72
N SER A 16 1.85 -1.08 25.85
CA SER A 16 2.21 -2.08 24.83
C SER A 16 1.06 -3.02 24.43
N SER A 17 0.03 -3.16 25.26
CA SER A 17 -1.19 -3.92 24.96
C SER A 17 -2.12 -3.25 23.95
N VAL A 18 -2.04 -1.92 23.75
CA VAL A 18 -2.92 -1.16 22.82
C VAL A 18 -2.15 -0.53 21.65
N LEU A 19 -0.82 -0.63 21.63
CA LEU A 19 0.00 -0.24 20.47
C LEU A 19 -0.48 -0.85 19.15
N PRO A 20 -0.95 -2.12 19.08
CA PRO A 20 -1.49 -2.67 17.83
C PRO A 20 -2.73 -1.91 17.34
N ALA A 21 -3.60 -1.48 18.27
CA ALA A 21 -4.81 -0.72 17.92
C ALA A 21 -4.47 0.70 17.48
N TYR A 22 -3.43 1.31 18.06
CA TYR A 22 -2.94 2.64 17.66
C TYR A 22 -2.24 2.60 16.29
N GLY A 23 -1.47 1.55 16.00
CA GLY A 23 -0.87 1.32 14.69
C GLY A 23 -1.92 1.22 13.58
N MET A 24 -2.94 0.38 13.77
CA MET A 24 -4.04 0.22 12.81
C MET A 24 -4.86 1.51 12.60
N ALA A 25 -4.96 2.39 13.60
CA ALA A 25 -5.72 3.63 13.49
C ALA A 25 -5.00 4.73 12.68
N LEU A 26 -3.67 4.64 12.55
CA LEU A 26 -2.83 5.62 11.86
C LEU A 26 -2.35 5.13 10.48
N GLU A 27 -2.61 3.88 10.14
CA GLU A 27 -2.17 3.30 8.89
C GLU A 27 -3.02 3.80 7.72
N ASP A 28 -2.37 4.03 6.59
CA ASP A 28 -3.06 4.29 5.32
C ASP A 28 -3.81 3.03 4.89
N VAL A 29 -5.01 3.21 4.34
CA VAL A 29 -5.78 2.09 3.82
C VAL A 29 -5.30 1.77 2.42
N VAL A 30 -4.89 0.52 2.20
CA VAL A 30 -4.34 0.07 0.92
C VAL A 30 -5.22 -1.04 0.34
N ASP A 31 -5.70 -0.85 -0.89
CA ASP A 31 -6.36 -1.88 -1.68
C ASP A 31 -5.49 -2.23 -2.89
N GLU A 32 -5.02 -3.48 -2.97
CA GLU A 32 -4.16 -3.96 -4.04
C GLU A 32 -4.87 -5.02 -4.88
N ASN A 33 -4.83 -4.85 -6.19
CA ASN A 33 -5.44 -5.78 -7.14
C ASN A 33 -4.47 -6.15 -8.23
N GLN A 34 -4.53 -7.40 -8.65
CA GLN A 34 -3.70 -7.93 -9.70
C GLN A 34 -4.50 -8.80 -10.66
N VAL A 35 -4.11 -8.77 -11.94
CA VAL A 35 -4.63 -9.64 -12.98
C VAL A 35 -3.46 -10.26 -13.71
N PRO A 36 -3.43 -11.61 -13.84
CA PRO A 36 -2.36 -12.28 -14.57
C PRO A 36 -2.41 -11.90 -16.05
N GLU A 37 -1.24 -11.79 -16.64
CA GLU A 37 -1.06 -11.62 -18.08
C GLU A 37 0.13 -12.47 -18.54
N SER A 38 0.17 -12.86 -19.82
CA SER A 38 1.34 -13.56 -20.35
C SER A 38 1.62 -13.05 -21.75
N LYS A 39 2.20 -11.84 -21.81
CA LYS A 39 2.53 -11.18 -23.09
C LYS A 39 3.97 -10.69 -23.12
N VAL A 40 4.55 -10.74 -24.32
CA VAL A 40 5.89 -10.24 -24.58
C VAL A 40 5.85 -8.71 -24.67
N TRP A 41 6.71 -8.06 -23.91
CA TRP A 41 6.88 -6.61 -23.93
C TRP A 41 7.66 -6.18 -25.18
N PHE A 42 6.97 -5.56 -26.13
CA PHE A 42 7.59 -5.02 -27.33
C PHE A 42 7.88 -3.52 -27.17
N LYS A 43 9.09 -3.10 -27.59
CA LYS A 43 9.49 -1.68 -27.61
C LYS A 43 8.61 -0.80 -28.52
N ASN A 44 7.84 -1.40 -29.42
CA ASN A 44 6.92 -0.70 -30.32
C ASN A 44 5.58 -0.28 -29.66
N GLY A 45 5.38 -0.59 -28.37
CA GLY A 45 4.23 -0.12 -27.60
C GLY A 45 2.90 -0.82 -27.88
N GLY A 46 2.82 -1.77 -28.82
CA GLY A 46 1.55 -2.43 -29.16
C GLY A 46 0.90 -3.22 -28.00
N ILE A 47 1.70 -3.63 -27.02
CA ILE A 47 1.21 -4.27 -25.79
C ILE A 47 0.45 -3.29 -24.88
N ILE A 48 0.80 -2.00 -24.90
CA ILE A 48 0.23 -0.97 -24.01
C ILE A 48 -1.28 -0.86 -24.23
N THR A 49 -1.75 -0.96 -25.49
CA THR A 49 -3.19 -0.95 -25.82
C THR A 49 -3.97 -2.10 -25.17
N ASN A 50 -3.30 -3.22 -24.85
CA ASN A 50 -3.91 -4.35 -24.15
C ASN A 50 -3.85 -4.21 -22.62
N LEU A 51 -2.78 -3.62 -22.09
CA LEU A 51 -2.58 -3.46 -20.64
C LEU A 51 -3.36 -2.27 -20.07
N LYS A 52 -3.44 -1.17 -20.82
CA LYS A 52 -4.16 0.06 -20.41
C LYS A 52 -5.61 -0.21 -19.98
N PRO A 53 -6.47 -0.92 -20.74
CA PRO A 53 -7.84 -1.17 -20.30
C PRO A 53 -7.88 -2.02 -19.02
N LYS A 54 -6.99 -3.01 -18.88
CA LYS A 54 -6.90 -3.84 -17.66
C LYS A 54 -6.52 -2.99 -16.44
N MET A 55 -5.54 -2.09 -16.61
CA MET A 55 -5.10 -1.16 -15.57
C MET A 55 -6.25 -0.24 -15.14
N VAL A 56 -7.03 0.27 -16.10
CA VAL A 56 -8.23 1.09 -15.80
C VAL A 56 -9.25 0.28 -15.02
N THR A 57 -9.60 -0.93 -15.46
CA THR A 57 -10.55 -1.79 -14.74
C THR A 57 -10.10 -2.08 -13.30
N LEU A 58 -8.80 -2.31 -13.09
CA LEU A 58 -8.26 -2.53 -11.74
C LEU A 58 -8.33 -1.26 -10.87
N LYS A 59 -8.06 -0.08 -11.44
CA LYS A 59 -8.22 1.20 -10.74
C LYS A 59 -9.67 1.46 -10.36
N GLU A 60 -10.63 1.23 -11.26
CA GLU A 60 -12.06 1.40 -10.95
C GLU A 60 -12.52 0.43 -9.85
N ALA A 61 -12.09 -0.83 -9.90
CA ALA A 61 -12.42 -1.81 -8.87
C ALA A 61 -11.86 -1.41 -7.50
N ALA A 62 -10.61 -0.94 -7.45
CA ALA A 62 -9.99 -0.45 -6.22
C ALA A 62 -10.66 0.83 -5.69
N ARG A 63 -10.97 1.77 -6.59
CA ARG A 63 -11.72 2.99 -6.25
C ARG A 63 -13.07 2.65 -5.64
N GLY A 64 -13.84 1.75 -6.26
CA GLY A 64 -15.14 1.33 -5.74
C GLY A 64 -15.06 0.78 -4.32
N ARG A 65 -14.08 -0.10 -4.05
CA ARG A 65 -13.87 -0.65 -2.69
C ARG A 65 -13.46 0.39 -1.66
N LEU A 66 -12.66 1.38 -2.03
CA LEU A 66 -12.27 2.47 -1.13
C LEU A 66 -13.42 3.46 -0.91
N HIS A 67 -14.22 3.71 -1.94
CA HIS A 67 -15.42 4.53 -1.85
C HIS A 67 -16.48 3.86 -0.94
N ASP A 68 -16.65 2.54 -1.03
CA ASP A 68 -17.52 1.77 -0.13
C ASP A 68 -17.08 1.85 1.34
N GLN A 69 -15.79 2.13 1.59
CA GLN A 69 -15.23 2.37 2.91
C GLN A 69 -15.34 3.83 3.37
N GLY A 70 -15.88 4.72 2.52
CA GLY A 70 -16.11 6.14 2.83
C GLY A 70 -14.96 7.08 2.47
N PHE A 71 -13.99 6.65 1.65
CA PHE A 71 -12.92 7.50 1.17
C PHE A 71 -13.33 8.27 -0.10
N ASN A 72 -12.93 9.53 -0.19
CA ASN A 72 -13.16 10.36 -1.37
C ASN A 72 -12.04 10.18 -2.39
N ASP A 73 -12.36 10.29 -3.68
CA ASP A 73 -11.40 10.13 -4.78
C ASP A 73 -10.16 11.03 -4.67
N GLU A 74 -10.30 12.23 -4.10
CA GLU A 74 -9.19 13.18 -3.88
C GLU A 74 -8.13 12.67 -2.88
N SER A 75 -8.53 11.76 -1.98
CA SER A 75 -7.64 11.16 -0.97
C SER A 75 -6.97 9.87 -1.45
N ILE A 76 -7.34 9.38 -2.63
CA ILE A 76 -6.88 8.09 -3.18
C ILE A 76 -5.73 8.34 -4.15
N VAL A 77 -4.58 7.72 -3.88
CA VAL A 77 -3.42 7.69 -4.77
C VAL A 77 -3.32 6.31 -5.41
N PHE A 78 -3.05 6.27 -6.72
CA PHE A 78 -2.91 5.01 -7.46
C PHE A 78 -1.47 4.78 -7.91
N GLU A 79 -0.91 3.66 -7.49
CA GLU A 79 0.37 3.13 -7.97
C GLU A 79 0.13 1.99 -8.96
N GLU A 80 0.71 2.11 -10.15
CA GLU A 80 0.60 1.10 -11.20
C GLU A 80 1.90 0.30 -11.28
N TYR A 81 1.78 -1.02 -11.32
CA TYR A 81 2.90 -1.95 -11.37
C TYR A 81 2.72 -2.96 -12.50
N LEU A 82 3.85 -3.34 -13.09
CA LEU A 82 3.95 -4.52 -13.95
C LEU A 82 4.97 -5.48 -13.34
N ASN A 83 4.58 -6.74 -13.18
CA ASN A 83 5.53 -7.78 -12.86
C ASN A 83 6.13 -8.30 -14.17
N MET A 84 7.44 -8.14 -14.32
CA MET A 84 8.14 -8.38 -15.58
C MET A 84 9.35 -9.26 -15.35
N ARG A 85 9.67 -10.12 -16.31
CA ARG A 85 10.88 -10.95 -16.27
C ARG A 85 11.52 -11.09 -17.63
N TYR A 86 12.78 -11.49 -17.65
CA TYR A 86 13.42 -11.89 -18.89
C TYR A 86 13.02 -13.32 -19.26
N ARG A 87 12.88 -13.57 -20.55
CA ARG A 87 12.54 -14.91 -21.05
C ARG A 87 13.67 -15.88 -20.73
N GLY A 88 13.33 -16.94 -20.00
CA GLY A 88 14.28 -17.95 -19.53
C GLY A 88 14.92 -17.62 -18.18
N THR A 89 14.45 -16.58 -17.47
CA THR A 89 14.77 -16.34 -16.07
C THR A 89 13.59 -16.73 -15.17
N GLU A 90 13.91 -17.27 -14.00
CA GLU A 90 12.90 -17.58 -12.96
C GLU A 90 12.55 -16.35 -12.11
N SER A 91 13.44 -15.35 -12.05
CA SER A 91 13.22 -14.11 -11.29
C SER A 91 12.35 -13.13 -12.07
N SER A 92 11.31 -12.60 -11.41
CA SER A 92 10.50 -11.49 -11.88
C SER A 92 10.75 -10.24 -11.04
N LEU A 93 10.63 -9.08 -11.66
CA LEU A 93 10.81 -7.78 -11.04
C LEU A 93 9.50 -7.00 -11.13
N MET A 94 9.08 -6.50 -9.97
CA MET A 94 7.94 -5.58 -9.89
C MET A 94 8.41 -4.18 -10.26
N ILE A 95 7.95 -3.71 -11.41
CA ILE A 95 8.33 -2.41 -11.96
C ILE A 95 7.16 -1.45 -11.78
N ILE A 96 7.40 -0.39 -11.00
CA ILE A 96 6.45 0.71 -10.83
C ILE A 96 6.44 1.60 -12.07
N ASN A 97 5.26 2.10 -12.44
CA ASN A 97 5.14 3.11 -13.46
C ASN A 97 5.87 4.39 -13.00
N PRO A 98 6.90 4.86 -13.72
CA PRO A 98 7.60 6.09 -13.37
C PRO A 98 6.65 7.31 -13.28
N LYS A 99 5.49 7.24 -13.94
CA LYS A 99 4.47 8.29 -13.88
C LYS A 99 3.61 8.25 -12.62
N SER A 100 3.40 7.07 -12.03
CA SER A 100 2.58 6.92 -10.82
C SER A 100 3.27 7.45 -9.56
N GLN A 101 4.58 7.71 -9.62
CA GLN A 101 5.31 8.34 -8.52
C GLN A 101 5.08 9.86 -8.41
N VAL A 102 4.43 10.48 -9.40
CA VAL A 102 4.21 11.93 -9.44
C VAL A 102 2.72 12.23 -9.26
N THR A 103 2.40 12.69 -8.05
CA THR A 103 1.13 13.21 -7.53
C THR A 103 0.21 13.90 -8.54
N ALA A 104 -1.05 13.42 -8.58
CA ALA A 104 -2.35 14.08 -8.78
C ALA A 104 -2.61 15.06 -9.94
N GLU A 105 -1.62 15.68 -10.57
CA GLU A 105 -1.88 16.81 -11.48
C GLU A 105 -0.86 16.83 -12.62
N LEU A 106 -1.17 16.16 -13.74
CA LEU A 106 -0.78 16.49 -15.12
C LEU A 106 -1.42 15.45 -16.09
N PRO A 107 -1.73 15.84 -17.34
CA PRO A 107 -2.74 15.20 -18.17
C PRO A 107 -2.34 13.80 -18.66
N GLU A 108 -3.37 12.96 -18.88
CA GLU A 108 -3.36 11.58 -19.40
C GLU A 108 -2.62 11.31 -20.73
N ASN A 109 -1.89 12.29 -21.26
CA ASN A 109 -1.26 12.19 -22.58
C ASN A 109 0.25 12.07 -22.48
N GLY A 110 0.68 10.84 -22.28
CA GLY A 110 1.95 10.41 -22.84
C GLY A 110 1.94 8.91 -22.98
N ASP A 111 1.81 8.43 -24.21
CA ASP A 111 1.82 7.00 -24.59
C ASP A 111 3.15 6.29 -24.27
N ASN A 112 4.09 6.96 -23.59
CA ASN A 112 5.38 6.39 -23.25
C ASN A 112 5.34 5.71 -21.89
N TRP A 113 4.80 4.49 -21.85
CA TRP A 113 4.93 3.57 -20.72
C TRP A 113 6.41 3.15 -20.59
N GLY A 114 7.12 3.76 -19.64
CA GLY A 114 8.57 3.62 -19.46
C GLY A 114 9.05 2.31 -18.83
N PHE A 115 8.17 1.33 -18.61
CA PHE A 115 8.45 0.10 -17.85
C PHE A 115 9.63 -0.69 -18.39
N GLY A 116 9.80 -0.79 -19.72
CA GLY A 116 10.93 -1.51 -20.29
C GLY A 116 12.29 -0.91 -19.91
N LYS A 117 12.40 0.42 -19.79
CA LYS A 117 13.64 1.07 -19.34
C LYS A 117 13.83 0.90 -17.84
N ALA A 118 12.76 1.05 -17.06
CA ALA A 118 12.79 0.87 -15.61
C ALA A 118 13.19 -0.57 -15.23
N LEU A 119 12.73 -1.58 -15.98
CA LEU A 119 13.15 -2.97 -15.80
C LEU A 119 14.66 -3.15 -16.01
N VAL A 120 15.21 -2.61 -17.10
CA VAL A 120 16.65 -2.71 -17.39
C VAL A 120 17.46 -2.06 -16.28
N GLN A 121 17.04 -0.86 -15.84
CA GLN A 121 17.70 -0.13 -14.75
C GLN A 121 17.63 -0.89 -13.42
N GLN A 122 16.46 -1.40 -13.04
CA GLN A 122 16.27 -2.12 -11.79
C GLN A 122 17.03 -3.46 -11.80
N HIS A 123 17.02 -4.18 -12.91
CA HIS A 123 17.79 -5.40 -13.07
C HIS A 123 19.31 -5.14 -12.99
N GLU A 124 19.80 -4.08 -13.60
CA GLU A 124 21.22 -3.68 -13.49
C GLU A 124 21.59 -3.31 -12.06
N GLN A 125 20.71 -2.61 -11.33
CA GLN A 125 20.93 -2.27 -9.92
C GLN A 125 20.94 -3.51 -9.01
N GLU A 126 20.04 -4.47 -9.26
CA GLU A 126 19.89 -5.66 -8.40
C GLU A 126 20.94 -6.74 -8.70
N PHE A 127 21.30 -6.93 -9.98
CA PHE A 127 22.17 -8.03 -10.41
C PHE A 127 23.51 -7.58 -10.99
N GLY A 128 23.69 -6.29 -11.30
CA GLY A 128 24.94 -5.74 -11.83
C GLY A 128 25.18 -5.96 -13.34
N PHE A 129 24.17 -6.40 -14.08
CA PHE A 129 24.26 -6.60 -15.54
C PHE A 129 22.90 -6.43 -16.24
N ILE A 130 22.93 -6.30 -17.57
CA ILE A 130 21.74 -6.17 -18.43
C ILE A 130 21.60 -7.39 -19.35
N LEU A 131 20.36 -7.82 -19.61
CA LEU A 131 20.04 -8.95 -20.50
C LEU A 131 19.43 -8.45 -21.81
N SER A 132 20.22 -7.73 -22.60
CA SER A 132 19.77 -7.03 -23.83
C SER A 132 19.22 -7.95 -24.93
N ASP A 133 19.68 -9.20 -24.99
CA ASP A 133 19.32 -10.18 -26.02
C ASP A 133 18.11 -11.05 -25.64
N ARG A 134 17.46 -10.76 -24.51
CA ARG A 134 16.32 -11.54 -24.01
C ARG A 134 15.04 -10.75 -24.15
N ASP A 135 14.01 -11.44 -24.65
CA ASP A 135 12.65 -10.91 -24.62
C ASP A 135 12.21 -10.67 -23.18
N ILE A 136 11.42 -9.63 -22.96
CA ILE A 136 10.81 -9.35 -21.66
C ILE A 136 9.37 -9.86 -21.70
N ILE A 137 8.94 -10.54 -20.64
CA ILE A 137 7.58 -11.05 -20.46
C ILE A 137 6.92 -10.28 -19.32
N VAL A 138 5.67 -9.88 -19.52
CA VAL A 138 4.80 -9.36 -18.46
C VAL A 138 3.97 -10.52 -17.94
N ASP A 139 4.13 -10.86 -16.66
CA ASP A 139 3.42 -11.96 -15.98
C ASP A 139 2.13 -11.49 -15.28
N ASP A 140 2.07 -10.24 -14.82
CA ASP A 140 0.84 -9.67 -14.25
C ASP A 140 0.83 -8.14 -14.28
N VAL A 141 -0.37 -7.61 -14.20
CA VAL A 141 -0.67 -6.19 -14.06
C VAL A 141 -1.24 -5.98 -12.66
N ARG A 142 -0.67 -5.03 -11.92
CA ARG A 142 -1.06 -4.74 -10.54
C ARG A 142 -1.32 -3.26 -10.35
N VAL A 143 -2.35 -2.94 -9.57
CA VAL A 143 -2.70 -1.60 -9.13
C VAL A 143 -2.80 -1.61 -7.62
N ARG A 144 -2.15 -0.65 -6.98
CA ARG A 144 -2.30 -0.37 -5.56
C ARG A 144 -2.97 0.98 -5.39
N ALA A 145 -4.10 1.01 -4.71
CA ALA A 145 -4.77 2.24 -4.31
C ALA A 145 -4.50 2.50 -2.83
N ILE A 146 -4.02 3.70 -2.51
CA ILE A 146 -3.63 4.11 -1.17
C ILE A 146 -4.50 5.30 -0.78
N SER A 147 -5.33 5.14 0.24
CA SER A 147 -6.09 6.22 0.86
C SER A 147 -5.39 6.66 2.13
N LYS A 148 -5.08 7.95 2.22
CA LYS A 148 -4.60 8.51 3.48
C LYS A 148 -5.74 8.54 4.48
N SER A 149 -5.57 7.86 5.61
CA SER A 149 -6.52 7.97 6.71
C SER A 149 -6.45 9.38 7.31
N PHE A 150 -7.57 9.89 7.84
CA PHE A 150 -7.60 11.18 8.51
C PHE A 150 -6.53 11.19 9.61
N GLN A 151 -5.46 11.94 9.40
CA GLN A 151 -4.49 12.23 10.44
C GLN A 151 -5.26 12.95 11.55
N LEU A 152 -5.53 12.24 12.65
CA LEU A 152 -5.82 12.91 13.90
C LEU A 152 -4.58 13.75 14.19
N GLU A 153 -4.69 15.09 14.12
CA GLU A 153 -3.60 15.97 14.52
C GLU A 153 -3.11 15.50 15.89
N GLU A 154 -1.84 15.05 15.93
CA GLU A 154 -1.18 14.72 17.18
C GLU A 154 -1.20 15.99 18.03
N THR A 155 -2.08 16.04 19.02
CA THR A 155 -1.86 16.94 20.15
C THR A 155 -0.62 16.39 20.83
N GLN A 156 0.53 17.03 20.58
CA GLN A 156 1.80 16.68 21.20
C GLN A 156 1.57 16.40 22.69
N PRO A 157 2.07 15.29 23.25
CA PRO A 157 1.96 15.06 24.67
C PRO A 157 2.78 16.16 25.36
N GLN A 158 2.09 17.19 25.85
CA GLN A 158 2.68 18.13 26.78
C GLN A 158 3.20 17.32 27.96
N ASN A 159 4.48 17.52 28.27
CA ASN A 159 5.11 17.01 29.47
C ASN A 159 4.34 17.53 30.68
N VAL A 160 3.38 16.74 31.18
CA VAL A 160 2.76 16.98 32.47
C VAL A 160 3.46 16.07 33.46
N GLY A 161 4.55 16.60 34.01
CA GLY A 161 4.93 16.25 35.37
C GLY A 161 3.80 16.60 36.34
N ASP A 162 3.78 15.86 37.43
CA ASP A 162 2.99 16.05 38.64
C ASP A 162 1.60 15.38 38.69
N GLU A 163 1.65 14.21 39.32
CA GLU A 163 0.68 13.64 40.24
C GLU A 163 -0.54 14.52 40.55
N LYS A 164 -1.74 14.02 40.21
CA LYS A 164 -2.91 14.13 41.09
C LYS A 164 -3.99 13.09 40.73
N LYS A 165 -4.46 12.48 41.80
CA LYS A 165 -5.47 11.42 41.88
C LYS A 165 -6.73 11.78 41.09
N PHE A 166 -7.25 10.86 40.29
CA PHE A 166 -8.67 10.88 39.92
C PHE A 166 -9.32 9.51 40.08
N CYS A 167 -10.43 9.53 40.81
CA CYS A 167 -11.19 8.41 41.32
C CYS A 167 -12.06 7.81 40.20
N PHE A 168 -11.93 6.51 39.95
CA PHE A 168 -12.77 5.79 39.00
C PHE A 168 -14.11 5.45 39.67
N SER A 169 -15.16 6.24 39.42
CA SER A 169 -16.53 5.81 39.69
C SER A 169 -17.13 5.27 38.39
N GLY A 170 -17.16 3.94 38.30
CA GLY A 170 -17.79 3.24 37.20
C GLY A 170 -19.32 3.26 37.34
N ILE A 171 -20.01 3.49 36.22
CA ILE A 171 -21.41 3.09 36.07
C ILE A 171 -21.53 2.36 34.72
N PHE A 172 -21.33 1.05 34.78
CA PHE A 172 -21.84 0.12 33.77
C PHE A 172 -23.32 -0.09 34.07
N ARG A 173 -24.24 0.38 33.21
CA ARG A 173 -25.63 -0.08 33.21
C ARG A 173 -25.80 -1.12 32.12
N GLY A 174 -25.50 -2.37 32.47
CA GLY A 174 -25.99 -3.55 31.77
C GLY A 174 -27.49 -3.67 31.98
N ARG A 175 -28.25 -3.72 30.89
CA ARG A 175 -29.69 -4.02 30.89
C ARG A 175 -29.84 -5.47 30.45
N ALA A 176 -30.37 -6.31 31.33
CA ALA A 176 -30.92 -7.61 30.97
C ALA A 176 -32.17 -7.90 31.84
N PRO A 177 -33.13 -8.67 31.29
CA PRO A 177 -34.57 -8.56 31.53
C PRO A 177 -35.07 -9.57 32.57
N GLN A 178 -36.23 -9.38 33.25
CA GLN A 178 -37.16 -10.47 33.66
C GLN A 178 -38.59 -9.93 33.98
N ASN A 179 -39.57 -10.45 33.25
CA ASN A 179 -40.93 -10.92 33.59
C ASN A 179 -41.76 -10.43 34.80
N ALA A 180 -43.05 -10.21 34.46
CA ALA A 180 -44.30 -10.72 35.07
C ALA A 180 -44.86 -10.21 36.41
N GLY A 181 -46.11 -9.74 36.33
CA GLY A 181 -47.21 -10.13 37.23
C GLY A 181 -47.53 -9.18 38.38
N LEU A 182 -48.56 -8.34 38.25
CA LEU A 182 -49.94 -8.61 38.68
C LEU A 182 -50.86 -7.50 38.16
#